data_AF-Q87HP0-F1
#
_entry.id   AF-Q87HP0-F1
#
_cell.length_a   1.000
_cell.length_b   1.000
_cell.length_c   1.000
_cell.angle_alpha   90.00
_cell.angle_beta   90.00
_cell.angle_gamma   90.00
#
_symmetry.space_group_name_H-M   'P 1'
#
loop_
_entity.id
_entity.type
_entity.pdbx_description
1 polymer ?
#
loop_
_entity_poly.entity_id
_entity_poly.type
_entity_poly.pdbx_seq_one_letter_code
_entity_poly.pdbx_strand_id
1 'polypeptide(L)'
;MGFFSRLFGGSEKTAEVKTIEPVEYKGFLIYQESISEGGQYRIAGRIEKSYDGEVKTHRFIRSDLLASEGDANELMLKKSQMFIDQMGDKIFD
;
A
#
# COMPACT_ATOMS: atom_id res chain seq x y z
N MET A 1 -26.22 3.84 34.24
CA MET A 1 -25.14 2.86 34.01
C MET A 1 -24.80 2.86 32.52
N GLY A 2 -23.60 3.35 32.17
CA GLY A 2 -22.86 2.94 30.97
C GLY A 2 -23.36 3.38 29.58
N PHE A 3 -23.33 4.67 29.31
CA PHE A 3 -23.10 5.21 27.96
C PHE A 3 -21.57 5.22 27.74
N PHE A 4 -21.06 4.85 26.54
CA PHE A 4 -19.63 4.67 26.15
C PHE A 4 -19.01 3.27 26.22
N SER A 5 -19.39 2.33 25.34
CA SER A 5 -18.54 1.14 25.05
C SER A 5 -18.70 0.57 23.64
N ARG A 6 -18.90 1.41 22.62
CA ARG A 6 -18.99 0.95 21.23
C ARG A 6 -17.95 1.54 20.28
N LEU A 7 -16.84 2.05 20.81
CA LEU A 7 -15.85 2.78 20.00
C LEU A 7 -14.46 2.12 19.90
N PHE A 8 -14.26 0.84 20.22
CA PHE A 8 -12.95 0.21 19.98
C PHE A 8 -13.08 -1.25 19.53
N GLY A 9 -12.33 -1.60 18.50
CA GLY A 9 -12.10 -2.98 18.07
C GLY A 9 -12.57 -3.30 16.65
N GLY A 10 -12.59 -2.32 15.75
CA GLY A 10 -12.80 -2.57 14.33
C GLY A 10 -11.60 -3.28 13.70
N SER A 11 -11.81 -4.53 13.32
CA SER A 11 -11.10 -5.23 12.24
C SER A 11 -9.69 -5.75 12.55
N GLU A 12 -9.60 -6.84 13.32
CA GLU A 12 -8.65 -7.91 12.99
C GLU A 12 -9.07 -8.52 11.64
N LYS A 13 -8.72 -7.84 10.55
CA LYS A 13 -8.63 -8.48 9.26
C LYS A 13 -7.17 -8.93 9.15
N THR A 14 -6.91 -10.12 9.67
CA THR A 14 -5.77 -10.96 9.25
C THR A 14 -5.91 -11.14 7.74
N ALA A 15 -5.48 -10.14 6.98
CA ALA A 15 -5.20 -10.30 5.58
C ALA A 15 -3.95 -11.14 5.54
N GLU A 16 -4.06 -12.36 5.02
CA GLU A 16 -2.94 -13.21 4.67
C GLU A 16 -1.88 -12.35 3.98
N VAL A 17 -0.84 -11.98 4.73
CA VAL A 17 0.23 -11.13 4.24
C VAL A 17 1.01 -12.02 3.30
N LYS A 18 0.63 -11.98 2.02
CA LYS A 18 1.49 -12.36 0.92
C LYS A 18 2.82 -11.67 1.24
N THR A 19 3.84 -12.46 1.55
CA THR A 19 5.09 -12.01 2.16
C THR A 19 5.93 -11.35 1.07
N ILE A 20 5.41 -10.26 0.51
CA ILE A 20 6.13 -9.43 -0.44
C ILE A 20 7.04 -8.57 0.41
N GLU A 21 8.35 -8.65 0.15
CA GLU A 21 9.35 -7.86 0.83
C GLU A 21 9.08 -6.37 0.55
N PRO A 22 8.68 -5.58 1.57
CA PRO A 22 8.46 -4.17 1.35
C PRO A 22 9.79 -3.47 1.09
N VAL A 23 9.77 -2.52 0.17
CA VAL A 23 10.89 -1.63 -0.05
C VAL A 23 10.70 -0.39 0.81
N GLU A 24 11.61 -0.17 1.74
CA GLU A 24 11.64 1.05 2.54
C GLU A 24 12.13 2.24 1.71
N TYR A 25 11.38 3.34 1.76
CA TYR A 25 11.72 4.59 1.11
C TYR A 25 11.24 5.77 1.96
N LYS A 26 12.18 6.59 2.47
CA LYS A 26 11.90 7.80 3.28
C LYS A 26 11.00 7.55 4.50
N GLY A 27 11.12 6.37 5.11
CA GLY A 27 10.28 5.95 6.24
C GLY A 27 8.87 5.47 5.84
N PHE A 28 8.61 5.29 4.55
CA PHE A 28 7.43 4.60 4.03
C PHE A 28 7.84 3.19 3.58
N LEU A 29 6.94 2.22 3.74
CA LEU A 29 7.09 0.84 3.28
C LEU A 29 6.25 0.67 2.02
N ILE A 30 6.90 0.37 0.90
CA ILE A 30 6.25 0.19 -0.40
C ILE A 30 6.16 -1.30 -0.71
N TYR A 31 4.95 -1.81 -0.85
CA TYR A 31 4.70 -3.20 -1.22
C TYR A 31 4.28 -3.23 -2.69
N GLN A 32 5.07 -3.90 -3.53
CA GLN A 32 4.72 -4.09 -4.93
C GLN A 32 3.81 -5.32 -5.07
N GLU A 33 2.51 -5.11 -4.96
CA GLU A 33 1.50 -6.16 -5.09
C GLU A 33 0.80 -6.04 -6.45
N SER A 34 1.57 -6.21 -7.54
CA SER A 34 0.98 -6.18 -8.88
C SER A 34 -0.12 -7.24 -9.01
N ILE A 35 -1.18 -6.88 -9.72
CA ILE A 35 -2.38 -7.72 -9.84
C ILE A 35 -2.39 -8.34 -11.24
N SER A 36 -2.28 -9.67 -11.31
CA SER A 36 -2.46 -10.41 -12.56
C SER A 36 -3.92 -10.33 -13.02
N GLU A 37 -4.16 -9.74 -14.19
CA GLU A 37 -5.47 -9.58 -14.83
C GLU A 37 -5.35 -9.96 -16.30
N GLY A 38 -6.01 -11.06 -16.70
CA GLY A 38 -6.13 -11.46 -18.12
C GLY A 38 -4.81 -11.82 -18.82
N GLY A 39 -3.78 -12.24 -18.08
CA GLY A 39 -2.44 -12.51 -18.63
C GLY A 39 -1.53 -11.28 -18.69
N GLN A 40 -2.00 -10.16 -18.16
CA GLN A 40 -1.20 -8.95 -17.91
C GLN A 40 -1.14 -8.67 -16.41
N TYR A 41 -0.27 -7.75 -16.01
CA TYR A 41 -0.05 -7.34 -14.64
C TYR A 41 -0.37 -5.87 -14.48
N ARG A 42 -1.37 -5.58 -13.66
CA ARG A 42 -1.72 -4.22 -13.27
C ARG A 42 -0.71 -3.69 -12.28
N ILE A 43 -0.28 -2.46 -12.50
CA ILE A 43 0.55 -1.73 -11.54
C ILE A 43 -0.29 -1.44 -10.30
N ALA A 44 -0.03 -2.17 -9.24
CA ALA A 44 -0.76 -2.08 -7.99
C ALA A 44 0.15 -2.39 -6.81
N GLY A 45 -0.24 -1.89 -5.65
CA GLY A 45 0.46 -2.13 -4.40
C GLY A 45 -0.10 -1.28 -3.27
N ARG A 46 0.66 -1.20 -2.18
CA ARG A 46 0.31 -0.37 -1.03
C ARG A 46 1.54 0.32 -0.47
N ILE A 47 1.30 1.49 0.13
CA ILE A 47 2.29 2.29 0.83
C ILE A 47 1.85 2.32 2.29
N GLU A 48 2.70 1.87 3.19
CA GLU A 48 2.44 1.90 4.62
C GLU A 48 3.42 2.85 5.31
N LYS A 49 2.97 3.50 6.37
CA LYS A 49 3.85 4.28 7.24
C LYS A 49 3.28 4.35 8.64
N SER A 50 4.17 4.21 9.62
CA SER A 50 3.84 4.36 11.04
C SER A 50 3.88 5.83 11.45
N TYR A 51 2.78 6.32 12.02
CA TYR A 51 2.64 7.67 12.60
C TYR A 51 2.14 7.55 14.03
N ASP A 52 2.88 8.09 15.02
CA ASP A 52 2.46 8.13 16.43
C ASP A 52 1.92 6.81 17.01
N GLY A 53 2.44 5.67 16.53
CA GLY A 53 2.02 4.33 16.95
C GLY A 53 0.86 3.72 16.14
N GLU A 54 0.30 4.43 15.16
CA GLU A 54 -0.68 3.92 14.20
C GLU A 54 -0.03 3.64 12.84
N VAL A 55 -0.31 2.47 12.26
CA VAL A 55 0.08 2.18 10.86
C VAL A 55 -0.99 2.73 9.93
N LYS A 56 -0.63 3.70 9.10
CA LYS A 56 -1.47 4.18 8.00
C LYS A 56 -1.09 3.43 6.72
N THR A 57 -2.10 2.99 5.98
CA THR A 57 -1.95 2.22 4.74
C THR A 57 -2.70 2.92 3.63
N HIS A 58 -2.02 3.20 2.53
CA HIS A 58 -2.56 3.80 1.33
C HIS A 58 -2.44 2.81 0.18
N ARG A 59 -3.56 2.49 -0.48
CA ARG A 59 -3.56 1.53 -1.58
C ARG A 59 -3.38 2.26 -2.91
N PHE A 60 -2.35 1.88 -3.65
CA PHE A 60 -2.01 2.49 -4.92
C PHE A 60 -2.37 1.52 -6.04
N ILE A 61 -3.30 1.90 -6.91
CA ILE A 61 -3.74 1.09 -8.04
C ILE A 61 -3.78 1.99 -9.26
N ARG A 62 -3.22 1.51 -10.36
CA ARG A 62 -3.22 2.19 -11.65
C ARG A 62 -4.04 1.41 -12.66
N SER A 63 -4.58 2.08 -13.66
CA SER A 63 -5.27 1.43 -14.78
C SER A 63 -4.31 0.80 -15.80
N ASP A 64 -3.02 1.15 -15.71
CA ASP A 64 -1.94 0.64 -16.56
C ASP A 64 -1.72 -0.87 -16.35
N LEU A 65 -1.70 -1.64 -17.44
CA LEU A 65 -1.45 -3.09 -17.49
C LEU A 65 -0.17 -3.36 -18.29
N LEU A 66 0.69 -4.24 -17.79
CA LEU A 66 1.95 -4.63 -18.41
C LEU A 66 1.98 -6.12 -18.71
N ALA A 67 2.80 -6.54 -19.67
CA ALA A 67 2.94 -7.97 -19.99
C ALA A 67 3.77 -8.75 -18.95
N SER A 68 4.54 -8.06 -18.11
CA SER A 68 5.54 -8.63 -17.21
C SER A 68 5.30 -8.17 -15.78
N GLU A 69 5.33 -9.12 -14.83
CA GLU A 69 5.17 -8.85 -13.40
C GLU A 69 6.30 -7.97 -12.87
N GLY A 70 7.54 -8.25 -13.30
CA GLY A 70 8.73 -7.51 -12.87
C GLY A 70 8.64 -6.03 -13.27
N ASP A 71 8.26 -5.75 -14.51
CA ASP A 71 8.05 -4.37 -14.98
C ASP A 71 6.93 -3.67 -14.18
N ALA A 72 5.86 -4.40 -13.82
CA ALA A 72 4.75 -3.85 -13.06
C ALA A 72 5.17 -3.50 -11.63
N ASN A 73 5.98 -4.36 -11.02
CA ASN A 73 6.54 -4.12 -9.69
C ASN A 73 7.55 -2.96 -9.71
N GLU A 74 8.46 -2.91 -10.68
CA GLU A 74 9.41 -1.81 -10.82
C GLU A 74 8.72 -0.46 -11.03
N LEU A 75 7.71 -0.41 -11.92
CA LEU A 75 6.94 0.81 -12.12
C LEU A 75 6.12 1.16 -10.88
N MET A 76 5.55 0.17 -10.19
CA MET A 76 4.87 0.40 -8.91
C MET A 76 5.80 1.07 -7.90
N LEU A 77 7.02 0.56 -7.75
CA LEU A 77 8.02 1.13 -6.86
C LEU A 77 8.38 2.57 -7.25
N LYS A 78 8.78 2.80 -8.51
CA LYS A 78 9.17 4.13 -9.02
C LYS A 78 8.02 5.14 -8.87
N LYS A 79 6.79 4.75 -9.21
CA LYS A 79 5.60 5.61 -9.08
C LYS A 79 5.28 5.91 -7.62
N SER A 80 5.41 4.94 -6.73
CA SER A 80 5.23 5.15 -5.29
C SER A 80 6.25 6.12 -4.74
N GLN A 81 7.53 5.98 -5.10
CA GLN A 81 8.58 6.91 -4.70
C GLN A 81 8.28 8.33 -5.17
N MET A 82 7.91 8.51 -6.44
CA MET A 82 7.51 9.82 -6.98
C MET A 82 6.28 10.39 -6.25
N PHE A 83 5.29 9.55 -5.95
CA PHE A 83 4.09 9.96 -5.23
C PHE A 83 4.41 10.39 -3.79
N ILE A 84 5.29 9.66 -3.10
CA ILE A 84 5.84 10.02 -1.78
C ILE A 84 6.63 11.33 -1.85
N ASP A 85 7.42 11.54 -2.90
CA ASP A 85 8.15 12.79 -3.10
C ASP A 85 7.22 13.99 -3.31
N GLN A 86 6.10 13.80 -4.01
CA GLN A 86 5.15 14.86 -4.30
C GLN A 86 4.17 15.16 -3.16
N MET A 87 3.63 14.12 -2.53
CA MET A 87 2.60 14.24 -1.49
C MET A 87 3.18 14.21 -0.08
N GLY A 88 4.28 13.49 0.13
CA GLY A 88 4.88 13.28 1.44
C GLY A 88 3.90 12.65 2.42
N ASP A 89 3.75 13.29 3.57
CA ASP A 89 2.82 12.85 4.63
C ASP A 89 1.33 13.02 4.26
N LYS A 90 1.02 13.81 3.23
CA LYS A 90 -0.37 14.02 2.76
C LYS A 90 -0.98 12.80 2.05
N ILE A 91 -0.23 11.71 1.91
CA ILE A 91 -0.72 10.45 1.33
C ILE A 91 -1.86 9.84 2.17
N PHE A 92 -1.86 10.13 3.47
CA PHE A 92 -2.76 9.53 4.46
C PHE A 92 -3.74 10.53 5.07
N ASP A 93 -3.79 11.76 4.55
CA ASP A 93 -4.75 12.80 4.95
C ASP A 93 -6.14 12.55 4.33
#